data_AF-A0A7K8TH50-F1
#
_entry.id   AF-A0A7K8TH50-F1
#
_cell.length_a   1.000
_cell.length_b   1.000
_cell.length_c   1.000
_cell.angle_alpha   90.00
_cell.angle_beta   90.00
_cell.angle_gamma   90.00
#
_symmetry.space_group_name_H-M   'P 1'
#
loop_
_entity.id
_entity.type
_entity.pdbx_description
1 polymer ?
#
loop_
_entity_poly.entity_id
_entity_poly.type
_entity_poly.pdbx_seq_one_letter_code
_entity_poly.pdbx_strand_id
1 'polypeptide(L)'
;AFLGNTNADSVVYYKLQHSIKARFLRFVPLDWNVNGRIGMRIEVYGCTYRSEVVGFDGKSCLVYTFNQKLMSALKDVISLKFKTMQSDGILLHREGQNGDHITLELIKGKLSNRFIIGQSLTSTLTLLATSFIRKLLNNIIGFSSLSKLSFGGIPVPGKPGTLSHRNFHGCFENIYYNGVNIIDLARRH
;
A
#
# COMPACT_ATOMS: atom_id res chain seq x y z
N ALA A 1 -14.01 -26.02 8.96
CA ALA A 1 -13.10 -27.17 8.77
C ALA A 1 -13.28 -27.71 7.36
N PHE A 2 -12.28 -28.37 6.79
CA PHE A 2 -12.37 -29.05 5.50
C PHE A 2 -12.42 -30.55 5.75
N LEU A 3 -13.37 -31.27 5.16
CA LEU A 3 -13.52 -32.71 5.37
C LEU A 3 -12.56 -33.47 4.45
N GLY A 4 -11.76 -34.37 5.01
CA GLY A 4 -10.93 -35.27 4.21
C GLY A 4 -11.76 -36.34 3.50
N ASN A 5 -11.13 -37.03 2.56
CA ASN A 5 -11.66 -38.28 2.03
C ASN A 5 -11.38 -39.45 3.01
N THR A 6 -11.96 -40.63 2.75
CA THR A 6 -11.92 -41.78 3.67
C THR A 6 -11.10 -42.97 3.15
N ASN A 7 -10.49 -42.84 1.97
CA ASN A 7 -9.73 -43.92 1.31
C ASN A 7 -8.40 -43.41 0.72
N ALA A 8 -7.58 -44.31 0.17
CA ALA A 8 -6.25 -43.96 -0.34
C ALA A 8 -6.26 -43.41 -1.78
N ASP A 9 -7.33 -43.65 -2.53
CA ASP A 9 -7.34 -43.51 -4.00
C ASP A 9 -8.03 -42.24 -4.47
N SER A 10 -9.10 -41.81 -3.78
CA SER A 10 -9.87 -40.63 -4.16
C SER A 10 -9.20 -39.34 -3.69
N VAL A 11 -9.53 -38.23 -4.34
CA VAL A 11 -9.11 -36.89 -3.93
C VAL A 11 -10.34 -36.03 -3.69
N VAL A 12 -10.34 -35.30 -2.58
CA VAL A 12 -11.35 -34.27 -2.30
C VAL A 12 -10.73 -32.89 -2.51
N TYR A 13 -11.42 -32.03 -3.24
CA TYR A 13 -10.94 -30.69 -3.57
C TYR A 13 -11.79 -29.62 -2.88
N TYR A 14 -11.12 -28.62 -2.30
CA TYR A 14 -11.76 -27.44 -1.74
C TYR A 14 -11.29 -26.19 -2.46
N LYS A 15 -12.21 -25.57 -3.21
CA LYS A 15 -11.97 -24.26 -3.80
C LYS A 15 -12.30 -23.18 -2.78
N LEU A 16 -11.29 -22.44 -2.35
CA LEU A 16 -11.48 -21.28 -1.48
C LEU A 16 -12.24 -20.19 -2.26
N GLN A 17 -13.25 -19.60 -1.63
CA GLN A 17 -13.96 -18.46 -2.22
C GLN A 17 -13.04 -17.25 -2.43
N HIS A 18 -12.07 -17.05 -1.52
CA HIS A 18 -11.07 -16.00 -1.60
C HIS A 18 -9.67 -16.61 -1.59
N SER A 19 -8.82 -16.15 -2.50
CA SER A 19 -7.41 -16.58 -2.52
C SER A 19 -6.68 -16.13 -1.26
N ILE A 20 -5.89 -17.03 -0.65
CA ILE A 20 -5.05 -16.71 0.49
C ILE A 20 -3.65 -16.33 -0.01
N LYS A 21 -3.12 -15.20 0.46
CA LYS A 21 -1.72 -14.81 0.25
C LYS A 21 -0.93 -15.17 1.49
N ALA A 22 -0.04 -16.15 1.39
CA ALA A 22 0.76 -16.60 2.52
C ALA A 22 2.14 -17.07 2.07
N ARG A 23 3.13 -16.94 2.95
CA ARG A 23 4.45 -17.55 2.78
C ARG A 23 4.47 -19.01 3.24
N PHE A 24 3.66 -19.33 4.25
CA PHE A 24 3.57 -20.65 4.85
C PHE A 24 2.10 -21.01 5.05
N LEU A 25 1.77 -22.27 4.80
CA LEU A 25 0.46 -22.85 5.12
C LEU A 25 0.68 -23.94 6.16
N ARG A 26 -0.15 -23.93 7.21
CA ARG A 26 -0.14 -24.95 8.25
C ARG A 26 -1.47 -25.68 8.22
N PHE A 27 -1.41 -26.99 8.00
CA PHE A 27 -2.57 -27.87 8.07
C PHE A 27 -2.57 -28.57 9.43
N VAL A 28 -3.68 -28.48 10.14
CA VAL A 28 -3.84 -29.06 11.48
C VAL A 28 -4.96 -30.10 11.38
N PRO A 29 -4.65 -31.41 11.43
CA PRO A 29 -5.68 -32.45 11.53
C PRO A 29 -6.52 -32.22 12.78
N LEU A 30 -7.85 -32.26 12.63
CA LEU A 30 -8.79 -32.11 13.74
C LEU A 30 -9.29 -33.47 14.23
N ASP A 31 -9.52 -34.40 13.31
CA ASP A 31 -10.08 -35.72 13.57
C ASP A 31 -9.37 -36.78 12.72
N TRP A 32 -9.46 -38.05 13.17
CA TRP A 32 -8.84 -39.19 12.51
C TRP A 32 -9.87 -40.10 11.83
N ASN A 33 -9.43 -40.87 10.84
CA ASN A 33 -10.27 -41.89 10.23
C ASN A 33 -10.56 -43.00 11.25
N VAL A 34 -11.82 -43.15 11.64
CA VAL A 34 -12.27 -44.17 12.60
C VAL A 34 -12.15 -45.60 12.08
N ASN A 35 -12.14 -45.78 10.75
CA ASN A 35 -12.22 -47.09 10.08
C ASN A 35 -10.88 -47.62 9.58
N GLY A 36 -9.74 -47.01 9.93
CA GLY A 36 -8.46 -47.52 9.45
C GLY A 36 -7.25 -46.63 9.68
N ARG A 37 -6.38 -46.58 8.66
CA ARG A 37 -5.04 -45.98 8.75
C ARG A 37 -5.09 -44.46 8.76
N ILE A 38 -4.11 -43.88 9.45
CA ILE A 38 -3.90 -42.44 9.53
C ILE A 38 -2.92 -42.03 8.43
N GLY A 39 -3.36 -41.12 7.54
CA GLY A 39 -2.52 -40.56 6.50
C GLY A 39 -3.17 -39.30 5.91
N MET A 40 -2.34 -38.32 5.56
CA MET A 40 -2.79 -37.07 4.97
C MET A 40 -1.84 -36.69 3.84
N ARG A 41 -2.38 -36.62 2.62
CA ARG A 41 -1.70 -36.08 1.44
C ARG A 41 -2.41 -34.79 1.03
N ILE A 42 -1.67 -33.70 0.94
CA ILE A 42 -2.21 -32.39 0.59
C ILE A 42 -1.46 -31.86 -0.61
N GLU A 43 -2.22 -31.31 -1.54
CA GLU A 43 -1.69 -30.53 -2.65
C GLU A 43 -2.35 -29.16 -2.64
N VAL A 44 -1.54 -28.12 -2.85
CA VAL A 44 -2.01 -26.73 -2.83
C VAL A 44 -1.77 -26.11 -4.19
N TYR A 45 -2.84 -25.62 -4.79
CA TYR A 45 -2.80 -24.94 -6.08
C TYR A 45 -2.90 -23.43 -5.90
N GLY A 46 -2.04 -22.69 -6.58
CA GLY A 46 -2.04 -21.23 -6.52
C GLY A 46 -1.07 -20.62 -7.53
N CYS A 47 -1.04 -19.30 -7.57
CA CYS A 47 -0.10 -18.54 -8.39
C CYS A 47 1.02 -17.95 -7.53
N THR A 48 2.21 -17.79 -8.09
CA THR A 48 3.30 -17.07 -7.42
C THR A 48 2.90 -15.61 -7.17
N TYR A 49 2.96 -15.17 -5.92
CA TYR A 49 2.72 -13.77 -5.56
C TYR A 49 4.03 -12.98 -5.70
N ARG A 50 4.12 -12.12 -6.72
CA ARG A 50 5.21 -11.13 -6.85
C ARG A 50 4.79 -9.82 -6.21
N SER A 51 5.70 -9.22 -5.46
CA SER A 51 5.45 -7.99 -4.73
C SER A 51 6.74 -7.18 -4.63
N GLU A 52 6.63 -5.89 -4.93
CA GLU A 52 7.72 -4.95 -4.80
C GLU A 52 7.62 -4.21 -3.47
N VAL A 53 8.71 -4.24 -2.70
CA VAL A 53 8.76 -3.64 -1.36
C VAL A 53 9.92 -2.67 -1.26
N VAL A 54 9.67 -1.54 -0.61
CA VAL A 54 10.68 -0.54 -0.24
C VAL A 54 10.53 -0.20 1.24
N GLY A 55 11.66 -0.14 1.96
CA GLY A 55 11.72 0.24 3.36
C GLY A 55 12.00 1.73 3.53
N PHE A 56 11.39 2.32 4.55
CA PHE A 56 11.64 3.69 4.99
C PHE A 56 12.03 3.68 6.47
N ASP A 57 13.10 4.37 6.80
CA ASP A 57 13.69 4.45 8.14
C ASP A 57 13.27 5.71 8.92
N GLY A 58 12.41 6.55 8.35
CA GLY A 58 12.07 7.87 8.88
C GLY A 58 13.05 8.97 8.46
N LYS A 59 14.05 8.67 7.63
CA LYS A 59 14.97 9.65 7.04
C LYS A 59 14.97 9.61 5.52
N SER A 60 14.69 8.45 4.96
CA SER A 60 14.55 8.19 3.53
C SER A 60 13.19 8.62 2.98
N CYS A 61 13.17 9.04 1.72
CA CYS A 61 11.96 9.28 0.95
C CYS A 61 12.19 8.88 -0.52
N LEU A 62 11.12 8.44 -1.19
CA LEU A 62 11.17 8.07 -2.61
C LEU A 62 10.51 9.19 -3.41
N VAL A 63 11.26 9.83 -4.30
CA VAL A 63 10.79 10.98 -5.09
C VAL A 63 10.58 10.57 -6.54
N TYR A 64 9.38 10.79 -7.06
CA TYR A 64 9.00 10.60 -8.44
C TYR A 64 8.79 11.96 -9.10
N THR A 65 9.55 12.24 -10.17
CA THR A 65 9.51 13.49 -10.91
C THR A 65 8.83 13.28 -12.27
N PHE A 66 7.86 14.12 -12.61
CA PHE A 66 7.12 14.01 -13.87
C PHE A 66 7.94 14.61 -15.01
N ASN A 67 8.26 13.81 -16.04
CA ASN A 67 9.21 14.21 -17.09
C ASN A 67 8.55 14.68 -18.41
N GLN A 68 7.23 14.88 -18.48
CA GLN A 68 6.58 15.35 -19.70
C GLN A 68 5.41 16.29 -19.43
N LYS A 69 5.27 17.25 -20.36
CA LYS A 69 4.24 18.30 -20.52
C LYS A 69 2.80 17.77 -20.72
N LEU A 70 2.57 16.50 -20.42
CA LEU A 70 1.35 15.76 -20.63
C LEU A 70 1.05 15.06 -19.31
N MET A 71 0.01 15.52 -18.61
CA MET A 71 -0.95 14.68 -17.88
C MET A 71 -2.06 15.57 -17.33
N SER A 72 -2.91 16.06 -18.24
CA SER A 72 -4.32 16.31 -17.93
C SER A 72 -5.04 14.95 -17.87
N ALA A 73 -4.61 14.05 -16.98
CA ALA A 73 -5.49 12.93 -16.64
C ALA A 73 -6.66 13.52 -15.87
N LEU A 74 -7.88 13.35 -16.37
CA LEU A 74 -9.11 13.73 -15.66
C LEU A 74 -9.22 13.05 -14.28
N LYS A 75 -8.33 12.08 -13.99
CA LYS A 75 -8.27 11.32 -12.75
C LYS A 75 -6.86 10.72 -12.51
N ASP A 76 -6.19 11.14 -11.45
CA ASP A 76 -4.96 10.51 -10.95
C ASP A 76 -5.30 9.38 -9.96
N VAL A 77 -4.67 8.22 -10.10
CA VAL A 77 -4.84 7.08 -9.19
C VAL A 77 -3.48 6.65 -8.63
N ILE A 78 -3.31 6.85 -7.33
CA ILE A 78 -2.20 6.29 -6.55
C ILE A 78 -2.75 5.13 -5.71
N SER A 79 -2.06 4.00 -5.75
CA SER A 79 -2.34 2.87 -4.87
C SER A 79 -1.05 2.35 -4.28
N LEU A 80 -1.06 2.11 -2.97
CA LEU A 80 0.06 1.52 -2.24
C LEU A 80 -0.49 0.71 -1.07
N LYS A 81 0.35 -0.15 -0.50
CA LYS A 81 0.12 -0.76 0.82
C LYS A 81 1.27 -0.36 1.72
N PHE A 82 1.00 -0.20 3.00
CA PHE A 82 2.03 0.11 3.97
C PHE A 82 1.88 -0.71 5.24
N LYS A 83 2.99 -0.90 5.94
CA LYS A 83 3.03 -1.45 7.29
C LYS A 83 3.99 -0.63 8.14
N THR A 84 3.55 -0.25 9.33
CA THR A 84 4.35 0.50 10.30
C THR A 84 3.96 0.13 11.72
N MET A 85 4.89 0.30 12.64
CA MET A 85 4.65 0.28 14.09
C MET A 85 4.46 1.70 14.66
N GLN A 86 4.70 2.74 13.87
CA GLN A 86 4.54 4.13 14.28
C GLN A 86 3.07 4.55 14.15
N SER A 87 2.59 5.32 15.11
CA SER A 87 1.24 5.91 15.08
C SER A 87 1.15 7.12 14.16
N ASP A 88 2.29 7.72 13.81
CA ASP A 88 2.37 8.96 13.04
C ASP A 88 3.42 8.86 11.92
N GLY A 89 3.14 9.41 10.74
CA GLY A 89 4.09 9.38 9.63
C GLY A 89 3.52 9.88 8.30
N ILE A 90 4.31 10.63 7.54
CA ILE A 90 3.94 11.11 6.20
C ILE A 90 4.01 9.95 5.18
N LEU A 91 2.87 9.55 4.64
CA LEU A 91 2.82 8.47 3.65
C LEU A 91 3.15 8.98 2.24
N LEU A 92 2.56 10.12 1.87
CA LEU A 92 2.68 10.71 0.56
C LEU A 92 2.62 12.22 0.67
N HIS A 93 3.45 12.90 -0.11
CA HIS A 93 3.44 14.35 -0.20
C HIS A 93 3.62 14.79 -1.65
N ARG A 94 2.92 15.85 -2.02
CA ARG A 94 2.91 16.39 -3.38
C ARG A 94 2.93 17.91 -3.29
N GLU A 95 3.93 18.53 -3.91
CA GLU A 95 4.20 19.96 -3.81
C GLU A 95 3.89 20.68 -5.14
N GLY A 96 3.08 21.74 -5.06
CA GLY A 96 2.65 22.66 -6.11
C GLY A 96 3.56 23.86 -6.34
N GLN A 97 3.39 24.52 -7.50
CA GLN A 97 4.22 25.67 -7.91
C GLN A 97 4.09 26.90 -7.00
N ASN A 98 3.02 26.99 -6.21
CA ASN A 98 2.70 28.14 -5.34
C ASN A 98 2.73 27.81 -3.84
N GLY A 99 3.42 26.73 -3.43
CA GLY A 99 3.44 26.26 -2.03
C GLY A 99 2.20 25.47 -1.59
N ASP A 100 1.20 25.38 -2.48
CA ASP A 100 0.08 24.45 -2.34
C ASP A 100 0.61 23.02 -2.25
N HIS A 101 0.11 22.26 -1.29
CA HIS A 101 0.56 20.88 -1.14
C HIS A 101 -0.55 19.98 -0.65
N ILE A 102 -0.40 18.72 -1.04
CA ILE A 102 -1.27 17.63 -0.61
C ILE A 102 -0.40 16.66 0.16
N THR A 103 -0.83 16.34 1.38
CA THR A 103 -0.16 15.38 2.24
C THR A 103 -1.15 14.33 2.72
N LEU A 104 -0.81 13.06 2.52
CA LEU A 104 -1.45 11.93 3.16
C LEU A 104 -0.57 11.47 4.31
N GLU A 105 -1.15 11.39 5.50
CA GLU A 105 -0.42 11.07 6.72
C GLU A 105 -1.19 10.11 7.62
N LEU A 106 -0.42 9.40 8.44
CA LEU A 106 -0.93 8.71 9.60
C LEU A 106 -0.85 9.67 10.79
N ILE A 107 -1.95 9.86 11.50
CA ILE A 107 -2.01 10.61 12.76
C ILE A 107 -2.70 9.75 13.80
N LYS A 108 -2.01 9.43 14.91
CA LYS A 108 -2.54 8.59 16.01
C LYS A 108 -3.18 7.29 15.50
N GLY A 109 -2.55 6.65 14.51
CA GLY A 109 -3.01 5.40 13.89
C GLY A 109 -4.18 5.53 12.91
N LYS A 110 -4.64 6.76 12.62
CA LYS A 110 -5.70 7.02 11.64
C LYS A 110 -5.15 7.66 10.39
N LEU A 111 -5.70 7.29 9.24
CA LEU A 111 -5.38 7.96 7.97
C LEU A 111 -6.05 9.34 7.96
N SER A 112 -5.23 10.36 7.74
CA SER A 112 -5.65 11.75 7.63
C SER A 112 -5.16 12.33 6.31
N ASN A 113 -6.06 12.97 5.59
CA ASN A 113 -5.72 13.71 4.39
C ASN A 113 -5.69 15.20 4.71
N ARG A 114 -4.58 15.86 4.40
CA ARG A 114 -4.43 17.31 4.55
C ARG A 114 -4.20 17.95 3.19
N PHE A 115 -5.04 18.92 2.87
CA PHE A 115 -4.97 19.73 1.67
C PHE A 115 -4.72 21.18 2.07
N ILE A 116 -3.76 21.84 1.43
CA ILE A 116 -3.58 23.29 1.52
C ILE A 116 -3.59 23.84 0.10
N ILE A 117 -4.63 24.60 -0.24
CA ILE A 117 -4.84 25.26 -1.53
C ILE A 117 -5.11 26.74 -1.26
N GLY A 118 -4.19 27.62 -1.64
CA GLY A 118 -4.25 29.03 -1.28
C GLY A 118 -4.27 29.26 0.24
N GLN A 119 -4.20 30.51 0.67
CA GLN A 119 -4.05 30.85 2.10
C GLN A 119 -5.26 30.52 3.01
N SER A 120 -6.28 29.73 2.61
CA SER A 120 -7.46 29.55 3.49
C SER A 120 -8.34 28.30 3.42
N LEU A 121 -7.97 27.19 2.76
CA LEU A 121 -8.85 26.00 2.77
C LEU A 121 -8.15 24.74 3.28
N THR A 122 -8.35 24.44 4.56
CA THR A 122 -8.08 23.12 5.17
C THR A 122 -9.36 22.29 5.19
N SER A 123 -9.57 21.42 4.20
CA SER A 123 -10.60 20.38 4.29
C SER A 123 -9.98 19.06 4.77
N THR A 124 -10.27 18.65 6.01
CA THR A 124 -9.80 17.37 6.56
C THR A 124 -10.80 16.28 6.19
N LEU A 125 -10.42 15.35 5.30
CA LEU A 125 -11.24 14.16 5.00
C LEU A 125 -10.71 12.98 5.81
N THR A 126 -11.44 12.57 6.85
CA THR A 126 -11.11 11.40 7.66
C THR A 126 -11.52 10.14 6.91
N LEU A 127 -10.56 9.39 6.34
CA LEU A 127 -10.83 8.10 5.71
C LEU A 127 -10.68 6.99 6.75
N LEU A 128 -11.76 6.24 6.98
CA LEU A 128 -11.71 5.02 7.78
C LEU A 128 -10.74 4.04 7.10
N ALA A 129 -9.69 3.65 7.83
CA ALA A 129 -8.66 2.72 7.38
C ALA A 129 -9.20 1.28 7.37
N THR A 130 -10.19 0.99 6.54
CA THR A 130 -10.65 -0.37 6.26
C THR A 130 -10.95 -0.54 4.78
N SER A 131 -10.24 -1.51 4.19
CA SER A 131 -10.25 -1.93 2.78
C SER A 131 -9.64 -0.94 1.78
N PHE A 132 -8.40 -1.22 1.40
CA PHE A 132 -7.78 -0.83 0.13
C PHE A 132 -7.67 0.70 -0.12
N ILE A 133 -6.44 1.20 -0.26
CA ILE A 133 -6.16 2.52 -0.86
C ILE A 133 -6.52 2.47 -2.37
N ARG A 134 -7.80 2.30 -2.70
CA ARG A 134 -8.36 2.26 -4.06
C ARG A 134 -9.22 3.49 -4.35
N LYS A 135 -9.58 4.26 -3.32
CA LYS A 135 -10.61 5.31 -3.41
C LYS A 135 -10.18 6.70 -2.93
N LEU A 136 -8.88 6.93 -2.77
CA LEU A 136 -8.39 8.16 -2.13
C LEU A 136 -8.29 9.36 -3.08
N LEU A 137 -8.44 9.18 -4.41
CA LEU A 137 -8.07 10.22 -5.39
C LEU A 137 -9.08 10.43 -6.52
N ASN A 138 -10.35 10.09 -6.32
CA ASN A 138 -11.36 10.36 -7.35
C ASN A 138 -11.75 11.85 -7.46
N ASN A 139 -11.30 12.72 -6.55
CA ASN A 139 -11.72 14.13 -6.48
C ASN A 139 -10.56 15.16 -6.40
N ILE A 140 -9.32 14.79 -6.71
CA ILE A 140 -8.24 15.80 -6.84
C ILE A 140 -8.19 16.27 -8.29
N ILE A 141 -9.18 17.07 -8.66
CA ILE A 141 -9.20 17.83 -9.90
C ILE A 141 -8.40 19.11 -9.65
N GLY A 142 -7.39 19.37 -10.47
CA GLY A 142 -6.81 20.72 -10.60
C GLY A 142 -5.38 20.91 -10.11
N PHE A 143 -4.45 20.03 -10.45
CA PHE A 143 -3.02 20.35 -10.31
C PHE A 143 -2.25 20.03 -11.59
N SER A 144 -2.50 20.83 -12.62
CA SER A 144 -1.85 20.75 -13.94
C SER A 144 -0.42 21.28 -13.97
N SER A 145 0.21 21.59 -12.82
CA SER A 145 1.58 22.14 -12.77
C SER A 145 2.51 21.50 -11.72
N LEU A 146 2.19 20.29 -11.23
CA LEU A 146 3.01 19.57 -10.24
C LEU A 146 4.19 18.83 -10.88
N SER A 147 5.40 19.03 -10.36
CA SER A 147 6.61 18.38 -10.88
C SER A 147 7.10 17.21 -10.03
N LYS A 148 6.75 17.13 -8.73
CA LYS A 148 7.31 16.14 -7.79
C LYS A 148 6.25 15.50 -6.89
N LEU A 149 6.34 14.18 -6.77
CA LEU A 149 5.56 13.36 -5.85
C LEU A 149 6.54 12.59 -4.96
N SER A 150 6.41 12.69 -3.64
CA SER A 150 7.25 11.94 -2.70
C SER A 150 6.44 10.94 -1.87
N PHE A 151 7.07 9.80 -1.58
CA PHE A 151 6.55 8.73 -0.76
C PHE A 151 7.44 8.54 0.47
N GLY A 152 6.82 8.28 1.62
CA GLY A 152 7.50 8.01 2.89
C GLY A 152 8.07 9.23 3.61
N GLY A 153 7.96 10.43 3.02
CA GLY A 153 8.43 11.66 3.65
C GLY A 153 8.47 12.85 2.70
N ILE A 154 8.92 13.97 3.24
CA ILE A 154 9.19 15.20 2.48
C ILE A 154 10.72 15.32 2.34
N PRO A 155 11.26 15.47 1.12
CA PRO A 155 12.69 15.72 0.93
C PRO A 155 13.00 17.12 1.47
N VAL A 156 13.74 17.21 2.59
CA VAL A 156 14.06 18.50 3.24
C VAL A 156 15.26 19.15 2.55
N PRO A 157 15.14 20.36 1.97
CA PRO A 157 16.32 21.15 1.63
C PRO A 157 16.83 21.86 2.88
N GLY A 158 17.88 21.31 3.50
CA GLY A 158 18.88 22.12 4.21
C GLY A 158 18.51 22.88 5.49
N LYS A 159 17.42 22.60 6.23
CA LYS A 159 17.26 23.09 7.62
C LYS A 159 16.30 22.22 8.45
N PRO A 160 16.70 21.75 9.65
CA PRO A 160 15.81 21.05 10.57
C PRO A 160 14.96 22.07 11.34
N GLY A 161 13.72 22.27 10.91
CA GLY A 161 12.76 23.06 11.68
C GLY A 161 11.56 23.49 10.85
N THR A 162 10.35 23.25 11.41
CA THR A 162 9.01 23.74 10.99
C THR A 162 8.10 22.85 10.15
N LEU A 163 8.28 21.53 10.15
CA LEU A 163 7.15 20.61 9.90
C LEU A 163 6.95 19.75 11.15
N SER A 164 5.81 19.90 11.82
CA SER A 164 5.42 19.15 13.03
C SER A 164 5.28 17.63 12.80
N HIS A 165 5.62 17.14 11.60
CA HIS A 165 5.25 15.82 11.10
C HIS A 165 6.50 14.98 10.82
N ARG A 166 6.50 13.75 11.31
CA ARG A 166 7.61 12.80 11.17
C ARG A 166 7.51 12.10 9.80
N ASN A 167 8.64 11.83 9.18
CA ASN A 167 8.70 10.95 8.01
C ASN A 167 8.30 9.53 8.40
N PHE A 168 7.84 8.75 7.41
CA PHE A 168 7.36 7.40 7.63
C PHE A 168 8.51 6.45 7.97
N HIS A 169 8.27 5.61 8.97
CA HIS A 169 9.15 4.50 9.32
C HIS A 169 8.36 3.20 9.17
N GLY A 170 8.77 2.33 8.25
CA GLY A 170 8.05 1.11 7.92
C GLY A 170 8.38 0.63 6.52
N CYS A 171 7.47 -0.09 5.89
CA CYS A 171 7.63 -0.51 4.51
C CYS A 171 6.39 -0.21 3.68
N PHE A 172 6.62 0.14 2.41
CA PHE A 172 5.59 0.17 1.38
C PHE A 172 5.73 -1.04 0.48
N GLU A 173 4.58 -1.57 0.09
CA GLU A 173 4.42 -2.62 -0.89
C GLU A 173 3.63 -2.04 -2.08
N ASN A 174 4.11 -2.30 -3.30
CA ASN A 174 3.39 -2.09 -4.55
C ASN A 174 2.92 -0.63 -4.72
N ILE A 175 3.86 0.33 -4.75
CA ILE A 175 3.55 1.73 -5.05
C ILE A 175 3.26 1.85 -6.55
N TYR A 176 2.01 2.15 -6.89
CA TYR A 176 1.57 2.42 -8.24
C TYR A 176 1.05 3.84 -8.39
N TYR A 177 1.43 4.50 -9.48
CA TYR A 177 0.85 5.75 -9.94
C TYR A 177 0.36 5.55 -11.38
N ASN A 178 -0.95 5.73 -11.63
CA ASN A 178 -1.59 5.55 -12.92
C ASN A 178 -1.21 4.21 -13.62
N GLY A 179 -1.10 3.14 -12.82
CA GLY A 179 -0.74 1.80 -13.30
C GLY A 179 0.76 1.52 -13.43
N VAL A 180 1.62 2.51 -13.25
CA VAL A 180 3.08 2.37 -13.29
C VAL A 180 3.64 2.04 -11.91
N ASN A 181 4.45 0.98 -11.79
CA ASN A 181 5.10 0.59 -10.53
C ASN A 181 6.33 1.48 -10.27
N ILE A 182 6.23 2.36 -9.27
CA ILE A 182 7.28 3.34 -8.97
C ILE A 182 8.50 2.69 -8.29
N ILE A 183 8.30 1.61 -7.52
CA ILE A 183 9.42 0.88 -6.90
C ILE A 183 10.27 0.20 -7.98
N ASP A 184 9.62 -0.42 -8.96
CA ASP A 184 10.31 -1.06 -10.08
C ASP A 184 11.09 -0.05 -10.92
N LEU A 185 10.50 1.11 -11.23
CA LEU A 185 11.21 2.20 -11.92
C LEU A 185 12.46 2.65 -11.16
N ALA A 186 12.38 2.78 -9.83
CA ALA A 186 13.49 3.22 -9.00
C ALA A 186 14.65 2.23 -8.93
N ARG A 187 14.43 0.94 -9.25
CA ARG A 187 15.49 -0.09 -9.27
C ARG A 187 16.22 -0.22 -10.60
N ARG A 188 15.67 0.36 -11.67
CA ARG A 188 16.27 0.29 -13.01
C ARG A 188 17.36 1.35 -13.23
N HIS A 189 17.57 2.22 -12.26
CA HIS A 189 18.58 3.27 -12.21
C HIS A 189 19.39 3.13 -10.92
#